data_AF-A0A4U6LFI7-F1
#
_entry.id   AF-A0A4U6LFI7-F1
#
_cell.length_a   1.000
_cell.length_b   1.000
_cell.length_c   1.000
_cell.angle_alpha   90.00
_cell.angle_beta   90.00
_cell.angle_gamma   90.00
#
_symmetry.space_group_name_H-M   'P 1'
#
loop_
_entity.id
_entity.type
_entity.pdbx_description
1 polymer ?
#
loop_
_entity_poly.entity_id
_entity_poly.type
_entity_poly.pdbx_seq_one_letter_code
_entity_poly.pdbx_strand_id
1 'polypeptide(L)' 'RYQNTGQVCAAAKRFIIEEGIAAEFTHRFVAAASALKMGDPLNEENDLGPMARFDLRDELHQQVEDSLAQGARLLLG' A
#
# COMPACT_ATOMS: atom_id res chain seq x y z
N ARG A 1 7.42 -3.62 0.15
CA ARG A 1 6.20 -2.88 0.55
C ARG A 1 5.06 -3.82 0.91
N TYR A 2 4.74 -4.79 0.05
CA TYR A 2 3.53 -5.61 0.16
C TYR A 2 3.71 -6.97 0.86
N GLN A 3 4.94 -7.45 1.06
CA GLN A 3 5.22 -8.65 1.86
C GLN A 3 4.55 -8.54 3.24
N ASN A 4 3.89 -9.63 3.67
CA ASN A 4 3.11 -9.70 4.92
C ASN A 4 2.10 -8.55 5.07
N THR A 5 1.46 -8.13 3.97
CA THR A 5 0.52 -6.99 3.95
C THR A 5 1.17 -5.70 4.50
N GLY A 6 2.48 -5.54 4.29
CA GLY A 6 3.27 -4.41 4.78
C GLY A 6 3.61 -4.44 6.27
N GLN A 7 3.23 -5.48 7.00
CA GLN A 7 3.51 -5.67 8.44
C GLN A 7 4.92 -6.26 8.63
N VAL A 8 5.93 -5.56 8.10
CA VAL A 8 7.35 -5.91 8.21
C VAL A 8 8.10 -4.69 8.71
N CYS A 9 8.96 -4.84 9.71
CA CYS A 9 9.73 -3.73 10.29
C CYS A 9 10.52 -2.95 9.22
N ALA A 10 11.13 -3.67 8.29
CA ALA A 10 11.91 -3.14 7.16
C ALA A 10 11.08 -2.82 5.91
N ALA A 11 9.74 -2.92 5.94
CA ALA A 11 8.92 -2.50 4.81
C ALA A 11 9.13 -1.00 4.52
N ALA A 12 9.27 -0.68 3.23
CA ALA A 12 9.29 0.69 2.76
C ALA A 12 7.99 1.41 3.16
N LYS A 13 8.13 2.49 3.95
CA LYS A 13 7.04 3.37 4.40
C LYS A 13 6.94 4.65 3.57
N ARG A 14 8.05 5.03 2.93
CA ARG A 14 8.18 6.22 2.08
C ARG A 14 9.00 5.86 0.86
N PHE A 15 8.55 6.34 -0.29
CA PHE A 15 9.31 6.31 -1.54
C PHE A 15 9.76 7.75 -1.81
N ILE A 16 11.08 7.96 -1.91
CA ILE A 16 11.67 9.25 -2.27
C ILE A 16 12.21 9.08 -3.68
N ILE A 17 11.60 9.78 -4.63
CA ILE A 17 11.82 9.56 -6.06
C ILE A 17 12.32 10.87 -6.66
N GLU A 18 13.31 10.76 -7.55
CA GLU A 18 13.85 11.90 -8.29
C GLU A 18 12.77 12.46 -9.25
N GLU A 19 12.70 13.78 -9.36
CA GLU A 19 11.61 14.49 -10.04
C GLU A 19 11.45 14.06 -11.50
N GLY A 20 12.56 13.87 -12.22
CA GLY A 20 12.57 13.47 -13.63
C GLY A 20 11.93 12.11 -13.91
N ILE A 21 11.83 11.22 -12.91
CA ILE A 21 11.21 9.89 -13.07
C ILE A 21 9.95 9.69 -12.23
N ALA A 22 9.54 10.69 -11.43
CA ALA A 22 8.47 10.55 -10.46
C ALA A 22 7.14 10.12 -11.13
N ALA A 23 6.75 10.77 -12.23
CA ALA A 23 5.50 10.47 -12.92
C ALA A 23 5.45 9.03 -13.46
N GLU A 24 6.52 8.58 -14.14
CA GLU A 24 6.59 7.24 -14.71
C GLU A 24 6.67 6.16 -13.62
N PHE A 25 7.44 6.42 -12.56
CA PHE A 25 7.48 5.54 -11.39
C PHE A 25 6.08 5.39 -10.78
N THR A 26 5.38 6.51 -10.53
CA THR A 26 4.03 6.49 -9.95
C THR A 26 3.07 5.71 -10.83
N HIS A 27 3.08 5.92 -12.14
CA HIS A 27 2.21 5.20 -13.07
C HIS A 27 2.44 3.68 -13.01
N ARG A 28 3.70 3.24 -13.12
CA ARG A 28 4.05 1.80 -13.06
C ARG A 28 3.77 1.19 -11.70
N PHE A 29 4.05 1.93 -10.62
CA PHE A 29 3.80 1.47 -9.26
C PHE A 29 2.31 1.26 -9.00
N VAL A 30 1.47 2.22 -9.39
CA VAL A 30 0.01 2.09 -9.27
C VAL A 30 -0.51 0.93 -10.12
N ALA A 31 -0.04 0.78 -11.37
CA ALA A 31 -0.44 -0.33 -12.23
C ALA A 31 -0.09 -1.69 -11.59
N ALA A 32 1.14 -1.86 -11.11
CA ALA A 32 1.57 -3.09 -10.44
C ALA A 32 0.79 -3.34 -9.14
N ALA A 33 0.56 -2.31 -8.33
CA ALA A 33 -0.22 -2.42 -7.11
C ALA A 33 -1.69 -2.80 -7.37
N SER A 34 -2.29 -2.30 -8.45
CA SER A 34 -3.68 -2.59 -8.83
C SER A 34 -3.90 -4.03 -9.29
N ALA A 35 -2.84 -4.71 -9.69
CA ALA A 35 -2.88 -6.10 -10.11
C ALA A 35 -2.79 -7.09 -8.94
N LEU A 36 -2.48 -6.63 -7.72
CA LEU A 36 -2.37 -7.48 -6.55
C LEU A 36 -3.74 -8.03 -6.15
N LYS A 37 -3.84 -9.35 -5.99
CA LYS A 37 -5.03 -10.04 -5.51
C LYS A 37 -5.01 -10.16 -4.00
N MET A 38 -6.12 -9.82 -3.35
CA MET A 38 -6.29 -9.98 -1.91
C MET A 38 -7.36 -11.02 -1.61
N GLY A 39 -7.12 -11.91 -0.66
CA GLY A 39 -8.09 -12.92 -0.27
C GLY A 39 -7.60 -13.86 0.83
N ASP A 40 -8.15 -15.08 0.83
CA ASP A 40 -7.76 -16.14 1.75
C ASP A 40 -6.24 -16.41 1.65
N PRO A 41 -5.48 -16.33 2.76
CA PRO A 41 -4.05 -16.56 2.76
C PRO A 41 -3.64 -18.00 2.46
N LEU A 42 -4.56 -18.97 2.49
CA LEU A 42 -4.32 -20.35 2.08
C LEU A 42 -4.46 -20.58 0.57
N ASN A 43 -5.00 -19.61 -0.17
CA ASN A 43 -5.05 -19.65 -1.63
C ASN A 43 -3.81 -18.96 -2.21
N GLU A 44 -2.95 -19.75 -2.85
CA GLU A 44 -1.70 -19.29 -3.47
C GLU A 44 -1.89 -18.32 -4.64
N GLU A 45 -3.11 -18.18 -5.18
CA GLU A 45 -3.42 -17.17 -6.19
C GLU A 45 -3.52 -15.75 -5.61
N ASN A 46 -3.59 -15.59 -4.29
CA ASN A 46 -3.67 -14.29 -3.64
C ASN A 46 -2.27 -13.79 -3.27
N ASP A 47 -1.98 -12.53 -3.63
CA ASP A 47 -0.73 -11.85 -3.28
C ASP A 47 -0.75 -11.28 -1.85
N LEU A 48 -1.95 -10.94 -1.34
CA LEU A 48 -2.18 -10.27 -0.07
C LEU A 48 -3.18 -11.01 0.80
N GLY A 49 -2.82 -11.18 2.08
CA GLY A 49 -3.72 -11.65 3.13
C GLY A 49 -4.24 -10.51 4.03
N PRO A 50 -5.04 -10.83 5.06
CA PRO A 50 -5.55 -9.83 5.99
C PRO A 50 -4.44 -9.20 6.85
N MET A 51 -4.76 -8.06 7.46
CA MET A 51 -3.94 -7.54 8.57
C MET A 51 -4.15 -8.38 9.83
N ALA A 52 -3.15 -8.39 10.72
CA ALA A 52 -3.15 -9.28 11.87
C ALA A 52 -4.22 -8.95 12.92
N ARG A 53 -4.63 -7.68 13.02
CA ARG A 53 -5.59 -7.18 14.03
C ARG A 53 -6.41 -6.02 13.47
N PHE A 54 -7.62 -5.84 14.02
CA PHE A 54 -8.53 -4.77 13.61
C PHE A 54 -8.00 -3.38 13.97
N ASP A 55 -7.40 -3.21 15.15
CA ASP A 55 -6.85 -1.93 15.60
C ASP A 55 -5.73 -1.42 14.66
N LEU A 56 -4.87 -2.31 14.18
CA LEU A 56 -3.84 -1.97 13.19
C LEU A 56 -4.44 -1.52 11.85
N ARG A 57 -5.57 -2.11 11.44
CA ARG A 57 -6.27 -1.72 10.21
C ARG A 57 -6.90 -0.34 10.36
N ASP A 58 -7.55 -0.09 11.49
CA ASP A 58 -8.20 1.19 11.76
C ASP A 58 -7.17 2.32 11.89
N GLU A 59 -6.04 2.07 12.55
CA GLU A 59 -4.93 3.03 12.62
C GLU A 59 -4.36 3.34 11.23
N LEU A 60 -4.15 2.31 10.39
CA LEU A 60 -3.69 2.52 9.01
C LEU A 60 -4.70 3.33 8.19
N HIS A 61 -6.00 3.07 8.34
CA HIS A 61 -7.03 3.83 7.67
C HIS A 61 -7.04 5.30 8.11
N GLN A 62 -6.91 5.57 9.41
CA GLN A 62 -6.82 6.94 9.92
C GLN A 62 -5.64 7.70 9.33
N GLN A 63 -4.47 7.05 9.18
CA GLN A 63 -3.31 7.67 8.53
C GLN A 63 -3.58 8.06 7.07
N VAL A 64 -4.39 7.27 6.35
CA VAL A 64 -4.81 7.61 4.99
C VAL A 64 -5.73 8.83 5.02
N GLU A 65 -6.77 8.82 5.84
CA GLU A 65 -7.71 9.94 5.97
C GLU A 65 -7.01 11.24 6.36
N ASP A 66 -6.10 11.20 7.34
CA ASP A 66 -5.31 12.36 7.77
C ASP A 66 -4.43 12.91 6.63
N SER A 67 -3.88 12.03 5.79
CA SER A 67 -3.06 12.43 4.64
C SER A 67 -3.92 13.13 3.58
N LEU A 68 -5.14 12.65 3.33
CA LEU A 68 -6.07 13.27 2.39
C LEU A 68 -6.54 14.64 2.90
N ALA A 69 -6.83 14.77 4.19
CA ALA A 69 -7.16 16.04 4.83
C ALA A 69 -6.04 17.07 4.70
N GLN A 70 -4.78 16.62 4.59
CA GLN A 70 -3.60 17.46 4.37
C GLN A 70 -3.30 17.74 2.88
N GLY A 71 -4.15 17.28 1.95
CA GLY A 71 -4.04 17.55 0.52
C GLY A 71 -3.31 16.48 -0.30
N ALA A 72 -3.04 15.31 0.28
CA ALA A 72 -2.58 14.17 -0.51
C ALA A 72 -3.66 13.71 -1.51
N ARG A 73 -3.24 13.06 -2.60
CA ARG A 73 -4.14 12.46 -3.59
C ARG A 73 -4.06 10.94 -3.50
N LEU A 74 -5.19 10.30 -3.21
CA LEU A 74 -5.31 8.84 -3.29
C LEU A 74 -5.34 8.41 -4.76
N LEU A 75 -4.42 7.54 -5.17
CA LEU A 75 -4.36 7.02 -6.55
C LEU A 75 -4.98 5.63 -6.68
N LEU A 76 -4.89 4.84 -5.62
CA LEU A 76 -5.31 3.45 -5.54
C LEU A 76 -5.42 3.04 -4.08
N GLY A 77 -6.42 2.21 -3.78
CA GLY A 77 -6.77 1.79 -2.42
C GLY A 77 -8.13 2.30 -2.02
#